data_AF-A0A832B5J0-F1
#
_entry.id   AF-A0A832B5J0-F1
#
_cell.length_a   1.000
_cell.length_b   1.000
_cell.length_c   1.000
_cell.angle_alpha   90.00
_cell.angle_beta   90.00
_cell.angle_gamma   90.00
#
_symmetry.space_group_name_H-M   'P 1'
#
loop_
_entity.id
_entity.type
_entity.pdbx_description
1 polymer ?
#
loop_
_entity_poly.entity_id
_entity_poly.type
_entity_poly.pdbx_seq_one_letter_code
_entity_poly.pdbx_strand_id
1 'polypeptide(L)'
;VVVLVDDVLFTGRTVRAALDALADHGRARSVQLAVMVDRGHRELPIRPDYVGKNLPTRRDEVVEVGASGVRLGEVVALPGPGGAR
;
A
#
# COMPACT_ATOMS: atom_id res chain seq x y z
N VAL A 1 -0.09 -18.25 -13.19
CA VAL A 1 -0.74 -17.31 -12.26
C VAL A 1 0.34 -16.37 -11.79
N VAL A 2 0.09 -15.06 -11.76
CA VAL A 2 1.01 -14.08 -11.17
C VAL A 2 0.39 -13.59 -9.87
N VAL A 3 1.18 -13.50 -8.80
CA VAL A 3 0.75 -12.92 -7.51
C VAL A 3 1.59 -11.67 -7.28
N LEU A 4 0.95 -10.50 -7.33
CA LEU A 4 1.55 -9.25 -6.88
C LEU A 4 1.58 -9.26 -5.35
N VAL A 5 2.70 -8.88 -4.77
CA VAL A 5 2.88 -8.81 -3.33
C VAL A 5 3.28 -7.39 -2.96
N ASP A 6 2.55 -6.80 -2.02
CA ASP A 6 2.84 -5.47 -1.48
C ASP A 6 2.77 -5.49 0.04
N ASP A 7 3.48 -4.58 0.71
CA ASP A 7 3.47 -4.51 2.16
C ASP A 7 2.16 -3.89 2.68
N VAL A 8 1.75 -2.74 2.13
CA VAL A 8 0.58 -1.99 2.58
C VAL A 8 -0.28 -1.57 1.38
N LEU A 9 -1.54 -2.02 1.38
CA LEU A 9 -2.52 -1.56 0.42
C LEU A 9 -3.31 -0.36 0.93
N PHE A 10 -3.10 0.79 0.27
CA PHE A 10 -3.75 2.07 0.56
C PHE A 10 -4.70 2.51 -0.57
N THR A 11 -4.35 3.51 -1.37
CA THR A 11 -5.23 4.02 -2.45
C THR A 11 -5.41 3.04 -3.61
N GLY A 12 -4.47 2.10 -3.79
CA GLY A 12 -4.42 1.13 -4.88
C GLY A 12 -3.62 1.58 -6.11
N ARG A 13 -3.05 2.79 -6.10
CA ARG A 13 -2.30 3.33 -7.26
C ARG A 13 -1.02 2.56 -7.58
N THR A 14 -0.28 2.10 -6.58
CA THR A 14 0.92 1.25 -6.77
C THR A 14 0.56 -0.06 -7.48
N VAL A 15 -0.50 -0.73 -7.02
CA VAL A 15 -0.99 -1.96 -7.65
C VAL A 15 -1.47 -1.71 -9.06
N ARG A 16 -2.17 -0.58 -9.31
CA ARG A 16 -2.57 -0.21 -10.68
C ARG A 16 -1.36 -0.06 -11.60
N ALA A 17 -0.32 0.63 -11.17
CA ALA A 17 0.91 0.78 -11.95
C ALA A 17 1.59 -0.58 -12.20
N ALA A 18 1.59 -1.47 -11.20
CA ALA A 18 2.12 -2.83 -11.36
C ALA A 18 1.30 -3.67 -12.36
N LEU A 19 -0.02 -3.52 -12.39
CA LEU A 19 -0.88 -4.18 -13.38
C LEU A 19 -0.62 -3.66 -14.81
N ASP A 20 -0.42 -2.35 -14.96
CA ASP A 20 -0.08 -1.75 -16.26
C ASP A 20 1.30 -2.27 -16.73
N ALA A 21 2.31 -2.28 -15.86
CA ALA A 21 3.64 -2.83 -16.17
C ALA A 21 3.61 -4.33 -16.49
N LEU A 22 2.76 -5.10 -15.81
CA LEU A 22 2.59 -6.52 -16.10
C LEU A 22 1.97 -6.74 -17.49
N ALA A 23 1.00 -5.90 -17.88
CA ALA A 23 0.37 -5.96 -19.19
C ALA A 23 1.36 -5.72 -20.33
N ASP A 24 2.35 -4.84 -20.13
CA ASP A 24 3.45 -4.58 -21.07
C ASP A 24 4.40 -5.78 -21.18
N HIS A 25 4.58 -6.54 -20.10
CA HIS A 25 5.43 -7.73 -20.08
C HIS A 25 4.75 -8.96 -20.72
N GLY A 26 3.42 -8.98 -20.77
CA GLY A 26 2.64 -10.04 -21.41
C GLY A 26 1.28 -10.26 -20.75
N ARG A 27 0.58 -11.31 -21.17
CA ARG A 27 -0.75 -11.65 -20.64
C ARG A 27 -0.68 -12.82 -19.68
N ALA A 28 -0.57 -12.50 -18.39
CA ALA A 28 -0.76 -13.48 -17.35
C ALA A 28 -2.15 -14.12 -17.47
N ARG A 29 -2.25 -15.45 -17.30
CA ARG A 29 -3.54 -16.16 -17.28
C ARG A 29 -4.49 -15.60 -16.21
N SER A 30 -3.92 -15.17 -15.08
CA SER A 30 -4.61 -14.51 -13.98
C SER A 30 -3.59 -13.75 -13.15
N VAL A 31 -4.07 -12.69 -12.49
CA VAL A 31 -3.31 -11.88 -11.55
C VAL A 31 -4.06 -11.89 -10.21
N GLN A 32 -3.34 -12.13 -9.13
CA GLN A 32 -3.83 -12.04 -7.77
C GLN A 32 -3.00 -11.02 -6.99
N LEU A 33 -3.56 -10.51 -5.89
CA LEU A 33 -2.91 -9.55 -5.01
C LEU A 33 -2.86 -10.07 -3.58
N ALA A 34 -1.65 -10.18 -3.02
CA ALA A 34 -1.40 -10.49 -1.63
C ALA A 34 -0.78 -9.27 -0.92
N VAL A 35 -1.33 -8.90 0.23
CA VAL A 35 -0.87 -7.73 0.98
C VAL A 35 -0.68 -8.08 2.45
N MET A 36 0.39 -7.56 3.06
CA MET A 36 0.59 -7.78 4.50
C MET A 36 -0.46 -7.01 5.31
N VAL A 37 -0.70 -5.74 4.95
CA VAL A 37 -1.69 -4.88 5.61
C VAL A 37 -2.64 -4.26 4.59
N ASP A 38 -3.93 -4.34 4.87
CA ASP A 38 -4.96 -3.54 4.22
C ASP A 38 -5.37 -2.40 5.16
N ARG A 39 -5.07 -1.15 4.77
CA ARG A 39 -5.40 0.04 5.57
C ARG A 39 -6.64 0.81 5.09
N GLY A 40 -7.36 0.29 4.10
CA GLY A 40 -8.52 0.94 3.50
C GLY A 40 -8.19 2.16 2.62
N HIS A 41 -9.14 3.11 2.52
CA HIS A 41 -9.04 4.35 1.73
C HIS A 41 -8.76 4.16 0.24
N ARG A 42 -9.37 3.12 -0.35
CA ARG A 42 -9.29 2.85 -1.79
C ARG A 42 -9.76 4.04 -2.61
N GLU A 43 -8.99 4.37 -3.64
CA GLU A 43 -9.38 5.33 -4.68
C GLU A 43 -9.63 4.63 -6.02
N LEU A 44 -9.18 3.38 -6.14
CA LEU A 44 -9.40 2.50 -7.27
C LEU A 44 -10.13 1.23 -6.80
N PRO A 45 -10.94 0.58 -7.66
CA PRO A 45 -11.68 -0.64 -7.33
C PRO A 45 -10.76 -1.87 -7.30
N ILE A 46 -9.72 -1.83 -6.47
CA ILE A 46 -8.71 -2.88 -6.30
C ILE A 46 -8.90 -3.50 -4.92
N ARG A 47 -9.13 -4.81 -4.91
CA ARG A 47 -9.27 -5.60 -3.69
C ARG A 47 -8.19 -6.71 -3.69
N PRO A 48 -7.50 -6.92 -2.56
CA PRO A 48 -6.57 -8.03 -2.42
C PRO A 48 -7.31 -9.36 -2.28
N ASP A 49 -6.74 -10.42 -2.86
CA ASP A 49 -7.19 -11.79 -2.68
C ASP A 49 -6.74 -12.34 -1.32
N TYR A 50 -5.55 -11.94 -0.87
CA TYR A 50 -4.96 -12.34 0.40
C TYR A 50 -4.58 -11.12 1.23
N VAL A 51 -5.02 -11.10 2.48
CA VAL A 51 -4.75 -10.02 3.44
C VAL A 51 -4.19 -10.62 4.71
N GLY A 52 -2.99 -10.17 5.11
CA GLY A 52 -2.45 -10.53 6.42
C GLY A 52 -3.27 -9.92 7.56
N LYS A 53 -3.44 -8.59 7.55
CA LYS A 53 -4.26 -7.88 8.54
C LYS A 53 -5.02 -6.71 7.93
N ASN A 54 -6.31 -6.61 8.27
CA ASN A 54 -7.08 -5.38 8.06
C ASN A 54 -6.83 -4.44 9.24
N LEU A 55 -6.35 -3.23 8.95
CA LEU A 55 -6.01 -2.22 9.94
C LEU A 55 -6.68 -0.90 9.53
N PRO A 56 -7.93 -0.64 9.94
CA PRO A 56 -8.59 0.63 9.65
C PRO A 56 -7.77 1.78 10.25
N THR A 57 -7.37 2.73 9.41
CA THR A 57 -6.62 3.92 9.83
C THR A 57 -7.41 5.18 9.54
N ARG A 58 -7.03 6.30 10.14
CA ARG A 58 -7.31 7.63 9.60
C ARG A 58 -6.47 7.89 8.34
N ARG A 59 -6.75 8.98 7.62
CA ARG A 59 -6.01 9.34 6.39
C ARG A 59 -4.62 9.90 6.67
N ASP A 60 -4.45 10.55 7.82
CA ASP A 60 -3.24 11.21 8.32
C ASP A 60 -2.34 10.27 9.15
N GLU A 61 -2.80 9.05 9.42
CA GLU A 61 -1.95 8.00 9.98
C GLU A 61 -1.02 7.40 8.92
N VAL A 62 0.10 6.85 9.35
CA VAL A 62 1.07 6.14 8.51
C VAL A 62 1.22 4.71 9.01
N VAL A 63 1.24 3.77 8.08
CA VAL A 63 1.56 2.37 8.36
C VAL A 63 3.00 2.14 7.92
N GLU A 64 3.85 1.74 8.85
CA GLU A 64 5.22 1.32 8.57
C GLU A 64 5.35 -0.19 8.73
N VAL A 65 5.91 -0.86 7.74
CA VAL A 65 6.21 -2.29 7.79
C VAL A 65 7.71 -2.47 7.89
N GLY A 66 8.16 -3.27 8.85
CA GLY A 66 9.56 -3.62 9.04
C GLY A 66 9.73 -5.08 9.45
N ALA A 67 10.98 -5.54 9.56
CA ALA A 67 11.30 -6.93 9.89
C ALA A 67 10.71 -7.39 11.24
N SER A 68 10.51 -6.49 12.19
CA SER A 68 9.91 -6.77 13.50
C SER A 68 8.38 -6.69 13.54
N GLY A 69 7.74 -6.29 12.43
CA GLY A 69 6.29 -6.20 12.31
C GLY A 69 5.80 -4.86 11.75
N VAL A 70 4.54 -4.55 12.06
CA VAL A 70 3.80 -3.39 11.55
C VAL A 70 3.64 -2.35 12.66
N ARG A 71 3.96 -1.07 12.36
CA ARG A 71 3.73 0.06 13.27
C ARG A 71 2.75 1.06 12.67
N LEU A 72 1.98 1.70 13.55
CA LEU A 72 1.16 2.86 13.23
C LEU A 72 1.84 4.12 13.78
N GLY A 73 2.03 5.11 12.92
CA GLY A 73 2.49 6.45 13.28
C GLY A 73 1.53 7.52 12.78
N GLU A 74 1.85 8.77 13.07
CA GLU A 74 1.14 9.95 12.55
C GLU A 74 2.08 10.73 11.63
N VAL A 75 1.53 11.39 10.59
CA VAL A 75 2.30 12.36 9.82
C VAL A 75 2.60 13.56 10.71
N VAL A 76 3.78 13.57 11.34
CA VAL A 76 4.29 14.76 12.02
C VAL A 76 4.88 15.68 10.95
N ALA A 77 4.28 16.84 10.75
CA ALA A 77 4.86 17.88 9.91
C ALA A 77 6.27 18.19 10.43
N LEU A 78 7.30 17.94 9.62
CA LEU A 78 8.65 18.39 9.95
C LEU A 78 8.62 19.92 10.04
N PRO A 79 9.27 20.54 11.06
CA PRO A 79 9.40 21.98 11.10
C PRO A 79 10.09 22.44 9.83
N GLY A 80 9.44 23.34 9.09
CA GLY A 80 9.99 23.91 7.87
C GLY A 80 11.32 24.63 8.14
N PRO A 81 12.19 24.75 7.12
CA PRO A 81 13.45 25.46 7.24
C PRO A 81 13.20 26.96 7.39
N GLY A 82 12.91 27.43 8.62
CA GLY A 82 12.60 28.84 8.88
C GLY A 82 12.57 29.25 10.36
N GLY A 83 12.96 28.36 11.28
CA GLY A 83 12.85 28.56 12.73
C GLY A 83 14.10 29.11 13.43
N ALA A 84 15.14 29.50 12.71
CA ALA A 84 16.31 30.17 13.30
C ALA A 84 16.31 31.63 12.82
N ARG A 85 15.63 32.49 13.58
CA ARG A 85 15.92 33.91 13.60
C ARG A 85 17.03 34.16 14.61
#